data_AF-A0A428WHT3-F1
#
_entry.id   AF-A0A428WHT3-F1
#
_cell.length_a   1.000
_cell.length_b   1.000
_cell.length_c   1.000
_cell.angle_alpha   90.00
_cell.angle_beta   90.00
_cell.angle_gamma   90.00
#
_symmetry.space_group_name_H-M   'P 1'
#
loop_
_entity.id
_entity.type
_entity.pdbx_description
1 polymer ?
#
loop_
_entity_poly.entity_id
_entity_poly.type
_entity_poly.pdbx_seq_one_letter_code
_entity_poly.pdbx_strand_id
1 'polypeptide(L)'
;MARALKAALEVSTATLRNLPGAIDLSVPGAKIRLADLLRRDDADVLQVTVDKLMTNVLDALQTRRGAIMIDDAEDVFPGIVENPRFLEGVVRAVSDINVHSGNRIHALLLIKHGLWRSWYENQREYDRVKHSIGFLSWDHSALVELIARRICHREGITVGSDGIDVRSLWSRRFAWSGDFEVFTRFCTRHCVSGSRDIVALCNMAAARAGDALIGQEHIEACLGKYAEDKLYNLNADYGDTYPDISQFVERVFQGAAAMMTGTELAQMMGSRALLTPAVDRKFNRLTWYANATQERLAKIMYEVGVIGYESPRGPVHAIENPNLSTADLLSKDALFVHPAFRPHLAIVQASPDAEQ
;
A
#
# COMPACT_ATOMS: atom_id res chain seq x y z
N MET A 1 -12.42 -13.22 32.24
CA MET A 1 -12.18 -13.05 30.79
C MET A 1 -10.80 -13.56 30.38
N ALA A 2 -9.68 -12.94 30.78
CA ALA A 2 -8.34 -13.41 30.41
C ALA A 2 -8.11 -14.90 30.76
N ARG A 3 -8.59 -15.35 31.93
CA ARG A 3 -8.54 -16.77 32.33
C ARG A 3 -9.39 -17.69 31.45
N ALA A 4 -10.56 -17.23 30.99
CA ALA A 4 -11.46 -18.01 30.13
C ALA A 4 -10.95 -18.07 28.68
N LEU A 5 -10.42 -16.96 28.16
CA LEU A 5 -9.74 -16.92 26.86
C LEU A 5 -8.45 -17.74 26.88
N LYS A 6 -7.70 -17.71 27.98
CA LYS A 6 -6.52 -18.57 28.16
C LYS A 6 -6.92 -20.05 28.19
N ALA A 7 -7.99 -20.42 28.90
CA ALA A 7 -8.51 -21.78 28.90
C ALA A 7 -9.01 -22.21 27.51
N ALA A 8 -9.72 -21.32 26.79
CA ALA A 8 -10.12 -21.56 25.41
C ALA A 8 -8.90 -21.76 24.51
N LEU A 9 -7.86 -20.92 24.64
CA LEU A 9 -6.60 -21.06 23.90
C LEU A 9 -5.89 -22.38 24.22
N GLU A 10 -5.85 -22.80 25.48
CA GLU A 10 -5.26 -24.08 25.91
C GLU A 10 -6.02 -25.27 25.31
N VAL A 11 -7.35 -25.26 25.36
CA VAL A 11 -8.22 -26.28 24.74
C VAL A 11 -8.04 -26.29 23.22
N SER A 12 -7.98 -25.12 22.59
CA SER A 12 -7.75 -24.97 21.17
C SER A 12 -6.40 -25.53 20.76
N THR A 13 -5.35 -25.18 21.51
CA THR A 13 -3.99 -25.67 21.29
C THR A 13 -3.91 -27.18 21.47
N ALA A 14 -4.57 -27.73 22.50
CA ALA A 14 -4.62 -29.18 22.72
C ALA A 14 -5.35 -29.91 21.58
N THR A 15 -6.45 -29.33 21.08
CA THR A 15 -7.22 -29.87 19.95
C THR A 15 -6.36 -29.88 18.68
N LEU A 16 -5.65 -28.78 18.40
CA LEU A 16 -4.74 -28.66 17.25
C LEU A 16 -3.51 -29.58 17.35
N ARG A 17 -2.99 -29.83 18.56
CA ARG A 17 -1.83 -30.73 18.78
C ARG A 17 -2.13 -32.21 18.49
N ASN A 18 -3.40 -32.59 18.49
CA ASN A 18 -3.80 -33.96 18.15
C ASN A 18 -3.84 -34.19 16.62
N LEU A 19 -3.51 -33.18 15.81
CA LEU A 19 -3.38 -33.27 14.35
C LEU A 19 -1.91 -33.57 13.94
N PRO A 20 -1.62 -34.60 13.12
CA PRO A 20 -0.25 -35.06 12.83
C PRO A 20 0.55 -34.22 11.79
N GLY A 21 1.83 -33.90 12.11
CA GLY A 21 2.71 -32.81 11.60
C GLY A 21 3.13 -32.69 10.11
N ALA A 22 3.84 -31.63 9.63
CA ALA A 22 4.13 -30.29 10.17
C ALA A 22 4.55 -29.23 9.08
N ILE A 23 4.03 -28.00 9.20
CA ILE A 23 4.73 -26.70 8.98
C ILE A 23 4.30 -25.78 10.14
N ASP A 24 5.24 -25.10 10.82
CA ASP A 24 5.02 -24.36 12.08
C ASP A 24 4.57 -22.88 11.86
N LEU A 25 3.36 -22.52 12.32
CA LEU A 25 3.01 -21.15 12.72
C LEU A 25 3.43 -20.92 14.17
N SER A 26 4.14 -19.83 14.46
CA SER A 26 4.46 -19.42 15.83
C SER A 26 3.66 -18.18 16.23
N VAL A 27 2.81 -18.31 17.24
CA VAL A 27 2.12 -17.20 17.92
C VAL A 27 2.60 -17.15 19.38
N PRO A 28 2.62 -15.99 20.06
CA PRO A 28 3.05 -15.93 21.45
C PRO A 28 2.26 -16.90 22.35
N GLY A 29 2.94 -17.96 22.81
CA GLY A 29 2.35 -19.00 23.66
C GLY A 29 1.79 -20.24 22.94
N ALA A 30 1.80 -20.30 21.60
CA ALA A 30 1.35 -21.49 20.85
C ALA A 30 2.09 -21.66 19.52
N LYS A 31 2.45 -22.90 19.18
CA LYS A 31 2.84 -23.29 17.81
C LYS A 31 1.70 -24.08 17.18
N ILE A 32 1.21 -23.65 16.01
CA ILE A 32 0.10 -24.27 15.28
C ILE A 32 0.65 -24.83 13.97
N ARG A 33 0.27 -26.05 13.57
CA ARG A 33 0.79 -26.69 12.35
C ARG A 33 -0.25 -26.67 11.23
N LEU A 34 0.05 -26.01 10.11
CA LEU A 34 -0.94 -25.70 9.06
C LEU A 34 -0.98 -26.68 7.88
N ALA A 35 0.17 -27.23 7.46
CA ALA A 35 0.25 -28.07 6.25
C ALA A 35 -0.56 -29.38 6.32
N ASP A 36 -0.98 -29.73 7.53
CA ASP A 36 -1.58 -31.03 7.85
C ASP A 36 -3.11 -30.98 7.80
N LEU A 37 -3.68 -29.78 7.91
CA LEU A 37 -5.10 -29.49 7.74
C LEU A 37 -5.56 -29.64 6.27
N LEU A 38 -4.62 -29.81 5.32
CA LEU A 38 -4.88 -29.78 3.88
C LEU A 38 -4.84 -31.16 3.18
N ARG A 39 -4.75 -32.27 3.93
CA ARG A 39 -4.92 -33.61 3.32
C ARG A 39 -6.40 -33.88 3.06
N ARG A 40 -6.72 -34.33 1.84
CA ARG A 40 -8.09 -34.43 1.28
C ARG A 40 -9.06 -35.33 2.05
N ASP A 41 -8.60 -36.14 2.99
CA ASP A 41 -9.41 -37.17 3.65
C ASP A 41 -10.03 -36.74 4.99
N ASP A 42 -9.71 -35.54 5.51
CA ASP A 42 -10.13 -35.10 6.86
C ASP A 42 -10.98 -33.80 6.89
N ALA A 43 -11.59 -33.41 5.77
CA ALA A 43 -12.35 -32.15 5.69
C ALA A 43 -13.49 -32.05 6.73
N ASP A 44 -14.20 -33.14 6.99
CA ASP A 44 -15.28 -33.19 7.99
C ASP A 44 -14.74 -33.04 9.42
N VAL A 45 -13.60 -33.69 9.72
CA VAL A 45 -12.92 -33.58 11.02
C VAL A 45 -12.42 -32.16 11.24
N LEU A 46 -11.94 -31.51 10.17
CA LEU A 46 -11.53 -30.11 10.16
C LEU A 46 -12.69 -29.20 10.54
N GLN A 47 -13.83 -29.36 9.86
CA GLN A 47 -14.98 -28.49 10.06
C GLN A 47 -15.53 -28.60 11.48
N VAL A 48 -15.68 -29.83 11.99
CA VAL A 48 -16.10 -30.08 13.39
C VAL A 48 -15.11 -29.46 14.38
N THR A 49 -13.82 -29.54 14.08
CA THR A 49 -12.77 -28.92 14.91
C THR A 49 -12.88 -27.40 14.91
N VAL A 50 -13.04 -26.78 13.74
CA VAL A 50 -13.20 -25.32 13.59
C VAL A 50 -14.44 -24.83 14.32
N ASP A 51 -15.59 -25.50 14.15
CA ASP A 51 -16.84 -25.12 14.82
C ASP A 51 -16.72 -25.20 16.35
N LYS A 52 -16.05 -26.25 16.85
CA LYS A 52 -15.75 -26.41 18.28
C LYS A 52 -14.82 -25.31 18.79
N LEU A 53 -13.78 -24.96 18.03
CA LEU A 53 -12.86 -23.87 18.37
C LEU A 53 -13.61 -22.54 18.45
N MET A 54 -14.46 -22.25 17.45
CA MET A 54 -15.27 -21.04 17.40
C MET A 54 -16.26 -20.96 18.56
N THR A 55 -16.94 -22.06 18.88
CA THR A 55 -17.87 -22.14 20.01
C THR A 55 -17.17 -21.84 21.32
N ASN A 56 -16.01 -22.45 21.57
CA ASN A 56 -15.22 -22.21 22.79
C ASN A 56 -14.81 -20.74 22.94
N VAL A 57 -14.41 -20.09 21.83
CA VAL A 57 -14.04 -18.67 21.84
C VAL A 57 -15.26 -17.80 22.09
N LEU A 58 -16.39 -18.08 21.45
CA LEU A 58 -17.64 -17.34 21.63
C LEU A 58 -18.19 -17.47 23.06
N ASP A 59 -18.14 -18.67 23.63
CA ASP A 59 -18.52 -18.95 25.02
C ASP A 59 -17.61 -18.21 26.00
N ALA A 60 -16.30 -18.20 25.74
CA ALA A 60 -15.33 -17.45 26.55
C ALA A 60 -15.57 -15.93 26.48
N LEU A 61 -16.10 -15.42 25.36
CA LEU A 61 -16.48 -14.02 25.20
C LEU A 61 -17.84 -13.68 25.85
N GLN A 62 -18.68 -14.68 26.17
CA GLN A 62 -19.99 -14.55 26.83
C GLN A 62 -21.00 -13.65 26.11
N THR A 63 -21.05 -12.35 26.40
CA THR A 63 -21.88 -11.34 25.71
C THR A 63 -21.04 -10.23 25.07
N ARG A 64 -19.72 -10.28 25.24
CA ARG A 64 -18.78 -9.25 24.78
C ARG A 64 -18.47 -9.41 23.30
N ARG A 65 -18.07 -8.30 22.69
CA ARG A 65 -17.53 -8.25 21.33
C ARG A 65 -16.00 -8.35 21.36
N GLY A 66 -15.44 -9.09 20.42
CA GLY A 66 -14.01 -9.17 20.16
C GLY A 66 -13.67 -8.65 18.77
N ALA A 67 -12.46 -8.12 18.61
CA ALA A 67 -11.91 -7.77 17.31
C ALA A 67 -10.55 -8.47 17.17
N ILE A 68 -10.29 -9.01 15.98
CA ILE A 68 -9.01 -9.60 15.60
C ILE A 68 -8.49 -8.75 14.46
N MET A 69 -7.33 -8.13 14.64
CA MET A 69 -6.65 -7.40 13.58
C MET A 69 -5.36 -8.14 13.24
N ILE A 70 -5.23 -8.53 11.99
CA ILE A 70 -4.05 -9.16 11.44
C ILE A 70 -3.41 -8.14 10.52
N ASP A 71 -2.31 -7.56 10.98
CA ASP A 71 -1.47 -6.64 10.21
C ASP A 71 -0.23 -7.39 9.70
N ASP A 72 0.38 -6.88 8.63
CA ASP A 72 1.54 -7.50 7.95
C ASP A 72 1.36 -9.02 7.74
N ALA A 73 0.35 -9.39 6.95
CA ALA A 73 -0.06 -10.78 6.75
C ALA A 73 1.09 -11.72 6.35
N GLU A 74 2.08 -11.22 5.62
CA GLU A 74 3.30 -11.93 5.23
C GLU A 74 4.23 -12.30 6.39
N ASP A 75 4.26 -11.49 7.46
CA ASP A 75 5.04 -11.80 8.66
C ASP A 75 4.31 -12.83 9.52
N VAL A 76 2.98 -12.78 9.53
CA VAL A 76 2.13 -13.69 10.30
C VAL A 76 2.02 -15.06 9.63
N PHE A 77 2.00 -15.10 8.30
CA PHE A 77 1.78 -16.30 7.51
C PHE A 77 2.95 -16.54 6.53
N PRO A 78 4.05 -17.19 6.99
CA PRO A 78 5.16 -17.55 6.12
C PRO A 78 4.68 -18.38 4.92
N GLY A 79 5.14 -18.06 3.71
CA GLY A 79 4.72 -18.74 2.49
C GLY A 79 3.59 -18.05 1.72
N ILE A 80 2.98 -16.98 2.27
CA ILE A 80 1.84 -16.29 1.64
C ILE A 80 2.24 -15.52 0.37
N VAL A 81 3.48 -15.05 0.31
CA VAL A 81 4.04 -14.32 -0.84
C VAL A 81 4.31 -15.29 -1.98
N GLU A 82 4.83 -16.48 -1.67
CA GLU A 82 5.20 -17.52 -2.61
C GLU A 82 3.99 -18.31 -3.15
N ASN A 83 2.88 -18.32 -2.38
CA ASN A 83 1.69 -19.07 -2.74
C ASN A 83 0.41 -18.21 -2.61
N PRO A 84 -0.03 -17.57 -3.70
CA PRO A 84 -1.24 -16.75 -3.70
C PRO A 84 -2.53 -17.51 -3.31
N ARG A 85 -2.57 -18.84 -3.46
CA ARG A 85 -3.71 -19.64 -2.98
C ARG A 85 -3.77 -19.70 -1.46
N PHE A 86 -2.63 -19.55 -0.79
CA PHE A 86 -2.60 -19.48 0.65
C PHE A 86 -3.25 -18.18 1.14
N LEU A 87 -2.94 -17.03 0.50
CA LEU A 87 -3.61 -15.76 0.78
C LEU A 87 -5.13 -15.87 0.63
N GLU A 88 -5.59 -16.50 -0.44
CA GLU A 88 -7.01 -16.76 -0.66
C GLU A 88 -7.64 -17.54 0.50
N GLY A 89 -6.98 -18.61 0.95
CA GLY A 89 -7.44 -19.41 2.10
C GLY A 89 -7.53 -18.58 3.38
N VAL A 90 -6.56 -17.69 3.63
CA VAL A 90 -6.57 -16.78 4.79
C VAL A 90 -7.73 -15.78 4.69
N VAL A 91 -7.96 -15.18 3.53
CA VAL A 91 -9.09 -14.24 3.30
C VAL A 91 -10.43 -14.94 3.53
N ARG A 92 -10.61 -16.16 3.00
CA ARG A 92 -11.81 -16.96 3.23
C ARG A 92 -12.01 -17.27 4.71
N ALA A 93 -10.96 -17.70 5.41
CA ALA A 93 -11.03 -17.97 6.84
C ALA A 93 -11.47 -16.73 7.66
N VAL A 94 -10.98 -15.54 7.31
CA VAL A 94 -11.40 -14.28 7.94
C VAL A 94 -12.88 -13.98 7.65
N SER A 95 -13.33 -14.18 6.41
CA SER A 95 -14.75 -14.06 6.06
C SER A 95 -15.62 -15.06 6.84
N ASP A 96 -15.20 -16.31 6.93
CA ASP A 96 -15.94 -17.37 7.62
C ASP A 96 -16.05 -17.09 9.12
N ILE A 97 -14.98 -16.60 9.76
CA ILE A 97 -15.02 -16.13 11.16
C ILE A 97 -16.08 -15.05 11.34
N ASN A 98 -16.12 -14.05 10.45
CA ASN A 98 -17.07 -12.94 10.52
C ASN A 98 -18.52 -13.41 10.33
N VAL A 99 -18.76 -14.32 9.38
CA VAL A 99 -20.09 -14.89 9.14
C VAL A 99 -20.54 -15.74 10.33
N HIS A 100 -19.68 -16.64 10.81
CA HIS A 100 -20.02 -17.60 11.86
C HIS A 100 -20.24 -16.92 13.23
N SER A 101 -19.46 -15.88 13.53
CA SER A 101 -19.55 -15.17 14.81
C SER A 101 -20.58 -14.03 14.83
N GLY A 102 -21.14 -13.65 13.68
CA GLY A 102 -22.08 -12.53 13.56
C GLY A 102 -21.51 -11.24 14.14
N ASN A 103 -22.20 -10.63 15.11
CA ASN A 103 -21.77 -9.38 15.75
C ASN A 103 -20.88 -9.58 16.99
N ARG A 104 -20.32 -10.79 17.19
CA ARG A 104 -19.54 -11.14 18.38
C ARG A 104 -18.04 -11.08 18.16
N ILE A 105 -17.56 -11.45 16.98
CA ILE A 105 -16.14 -11.36 16.62
C ILE A 105 -16.05 -10.67 15.26
N HIS A 106 -15.14 -9.72 15.13
CA HIS A 106 -14.82 -9.11 13.85
C HIS A 106 -13.34 -9.30 13.55
N ALA A 107 -13.02 -10.07 12.52
CA ALA A 107 -11.68 -10.26 12.01
C ALA A 107 -11.44 -9.32 10.81
N LEU A 108 -10.34 -8.56 10.89
CA LEU A 108 -9.85 -7.68 9.85
C LEU A 108 -8.44 -8.13 9.46
N LEU A 109 -8.24 -8.38 8.17
CA LEU A 109 -6.96 -8.70 7.58
C LEU A 109 -6.49 -7.53 6.72
N LEU A 110 -5.32 -7.02 7.04
CA LEU A 110 -4.66 -5.96 6.27
C LEU A 110 -3.66 -6.62 5.32
N ILE A 111 -3.81 -6.37 4.03
CA ILE A 111 -2.97 -6.96 2.98
C ILE A 111 -2.28 -5.82 2.24
N LYS A 112 -0.96 -5.89 2.09
CA LYS A 112 -0.22 -4.93 1.27
C LYS A 112 -0.66 -5.02 -0.19
N HIS A 113 -0.66 -3.88 -0.88
CA HIS A 113 -1.12 -3.80 -2.27
C HIS A 113 -0.34 -4.75 -3.20
N GLY A 114 0.98 -4.90 -3.02
CA GLY A 114 1.81 -5.82 -3.80
C GLY A 114 1.37 -7.28 -3.66
N LEU A 115 1.05 -7.71 -2.43
CA LEU A 115 0.58 -9.07 -2.14
C LEU A 115 -0.82 -9.31 -2.71
N TRP A 116 -1.75 -8.36 -2.55
CA TRP A 116 -3.07 -8.42 -3.19
C TRP A 116 -2.95 -8.52 -4.72
N ARG A 117 -2.06 -7.76 -5.34
CA ARG A 117 -1.86 -7.74 -6.79
C ARG A 117 -1.40 -9.11 -7.31
N SER A 118 -0.40 -9.70 -6.67
CA SER A 118 0.09 -11.04 -7.01
C SER A 118 -1.04 -12.08 -7.01
N TRP A 119 -2.00 -11.94 -6.10
CA TRP A 119 -3.18 -12.79 -6.06
C TRP A 119 -4.21 -12.46 -7.15
N TYR A 120 -4.53 -11.18 -7.35
CA TYR A 120 -5.47 -10.70 -8.37
C TYR A 120 -5.09 -11.15 -9.78
N GLU A 121 -3.80 -11.08 -10.13
CA GLU A 121 -3.32 -11.39 -11.49
C GLU A 121 -3.31 -12.91 -11.80
N ASN A 122 -3.37 -13.78 -10.78
CA ASN A 122 -3.05 -15.20 -10.93
C ASN A 122 -4.19 -16.18 -10.60
N GLN A 123 -5.37 -15.76 -10.11
CA GLN A 123 -6.38 -16.71 -9.60
C GLN A 123 -7.82 -16.50 -10.10
N ARG A 124 -8.47 -17.63 -10.42
CA ARG A 124 -9.87 -17.74 -10.92
C ARG A 124 -10.95 -17.45 -9.87
N GLU A 125 -10.60 -17.47 -8.60
CA GLU A 125 -11.56 -17.49 -7.49
C GLU A 125 -11.61 -16.15 -6.74
N TYR A 126 -10.80 -15.17 -7.12
CA TYR A 126 -10.83 -13.80 -6.57
C TYR A 126 -12.24 -13.21 -6.58
N ASP A 127 -13.00 -13.45 -7.64
CA ASP A 127 -14.39 -12.97 -7.78
C ASP A 127 -15.31 -13.40 -6.64
N ARG A 128 -15.01 -14.54 -5.99
CA ARG A 128 -15.83 -15.04 -4.87
C ARG A 128 -15.66 -14.23 -3.59
N VAL A 129 -14.50 -13.62 -3.38
CA VAL A 129 -14.16 -12.90 -2.14
C VAL A 129 -13.95 -11.40 -2.36
N LYS A 130 -13.95 -10.94 -3.61
CA LYS A 130 -13.82 -9.53 -4.00
C LYS A 130 -14.76 -8.59 -3.23
N HIS A 131 -16.00 -9.04 -2.97
CA HIS A 131 -17.01 -8.24 -2.28
C HIS A 131 -16.70 -8.01 -0.79
N SER A 132 -15.80 -8.82 -0.21
CA SER A 132 -15.33 -8.72 1.18
C SER A 132 -14.07 -7.87 1.33
N ILE A 133 -13.51 -7.36 0.23
CA ILE A 133 -12.26 -6.60 0.21
C ILE A 133 -12.57 -5.10 0.10
N GLY A 134 -12.09 -4.33 1.07
CA GLY A 134 -12.09 -2.87 1.02
C GLY A 134 -10.70 -2.35 0.63
N PHE A 135 -10.66 -1.29 -0.17
CA PHE A 135 -9.42 -0.57 -0.48
C PHE A 135 -9.37 0.70 0.35
N LEU A 136 -8.24 0.91 1.03
CA LEU A 136 -7.96 2.17 1.72
C LEU A 136 -7.33 3.14 0.73
N SER A 137 -8.09 4.16 0.32
CA SER A 137 -7.62 5.25 -0.52
C SER A 137 -7.64 6.57 0.25
N TRP A 138 -6.64 7.41 0.00
CA TRP A 138 -6.56 8.75 0.57
C TRP A 138 -6.65 9.77 -0.56
N ASP A 139 -7.76 10.51 -0.62
CA ASP A 139 -7.88 11.62 -1.55
C ASP A 139 -7.23 12.90 -0.98
N HIS A 140 -7.16 13.94 -1.80
CA HIS A 140 -6.61 15.24 -1.41
C HIS A 140 -7.24 15.76 -0.11
N SER A 141 -8.57 15.79 -0.04
CA SER A 141 -9.32 16.31 1.10
C SER A 141 -9.02 15.53 2.39
N ALA A 142 -8.95 14.20 2.32
CA ALA A 142 -8.63 13.34 3.45
C ALA A 142 -7.19 13.55 3.95
N LEU A 143 -6.23 13.81 3.06
CA LEU A 143 -4.86 14.14 3.43
C LEU A 143 -4.77 15.51 4.11
N VAL A 144 -5.51 16.50 3.61
CA VAL A 144 -5.56 17.84 4.22
C VAL A 144 -6.18 17.78 5.62
N GLU A 145 -7.29 17.07 5.77
CA GLU A 145 -7.97 16.80 7.04
C GLU A 145 -7.06 16.04 8.01
N LEU A 146 -6.31 15.05 7.53
CA LEU A 146 -5.36 14.29 8.35
C LEU A 146 -4.32 15.21 9.00
N ILE A 147 -3.70 16.11 8.24
CA ILE A 147 -2.72 17.05 8.78
C ILE A 147 -3.38 17.99 9.80
N ALA A 148 -4.58 18.50 9.51
CA ALA A 148 -5.32 19.34 10.45
C ALA A 148 -5.58 18.63 11.79
N ARG A 149 -6.02 17.36 11.75
CA ARG A 149 -6.21 16.53 12.96
C ARG A 149 -4.93 16.30 13.73
N ARG A 150 -3.80 16.16 13.05
CA ARG A 150 -2.48 16.03 13.69
C ARG A 150 -2.03 17.33 14.35
N ILE A 151 -2.29 18.48 13.73
CA ILE A 151 -2.05 19.80 14.34
C ILE A 151 -2.90 19.94 15.61
N CYS A 152 -4.21 19.64 15.50
CA CYS A 152 -5.16 19.67 16.61
C CYS A 152 -4.66 18.82 17.80
N HIS A 153 -4.26 17.57 17.53
CA HIS A 153 -3.71 16.67 18.55
C HIS A 153 -2.42 17.22 19.18
N ARG A 154 -1.48 17.72 18.37
CA ARG A 154 -0.20 18.27 18.85
C ARG A 154 -0.39 19.53 19.70
N GLU A 155 -1.40 20.33 19.41
CA GLU A 155 -1.69 21.57 20.14
C GLU A 155 -2.68 21.40 21.29
N GLY A 156 -3.17 20.18 21.53
CA GLY A 156 -4.15 19.91 22.60
C GLY A 156 -5.52 20.56 22.35
N ILE A 157 -5.86 20.81 21.09
CA ILE A 157 -7.17 21.34 20.69
C ILE A 157 -8.17 20.19 20.66
N THR A 158 -9.44 20.45 21.00
CA THR A 158 -10.51 19.46 20.85
C THR A 158 -11.16 19.65 19.48
N VAL A 159 -11.21 18.58 18.67
CA VAL A 159 -11.87 18.62 17.35
C VAL A 159 -13.36 18.95 17.53
N GLY A 160 -13.83 20.00 16.87
CA GLY A 160 -15.24 20.42 16.91
C GLY A 160 -15.62 21.37 18.05
N SER A 161 -14.69 21.73 18.95
CA SER A 161 -14.87 22.88 19.83
C SER A 161 -14.48 24.17 19.09
N ASP A 162 -15.21 25.26 19.35
CA ASP A 162 -14.87 26.63 18.94
C ASP A 162 -14.95 26.99 17.45
N GLY A 163 -15.58 26.16 16.60
CA GLY A 163 -15.80 26.51 15.18
C GLY A 163 -14.51 26.63 14.35
N ILE A 164 -13.40 26.06 14.84
CA ILE A 164 -12.11 26.06 14.14
C ILE A 164 -12.21 25.10 12.94
N ASP A 165 -12.07 25.64 11.74
CA ASP A 165 -12.05 24.86 10.51
C ASP A 165 -10.65 24.34 10.15
N VAL A 166 -10.60 23.48 9.13
CA VAL A 166 -9.36 22.87 8.61
C VAL A 166 -8.31 23.93 8.25
N ARG A 167 -8.74 25.00 7.58
CA ARG A 167 -7.86 26.09 7.16
C ARG A 167 -7.24 26.80 8.37
N SER A 168 -8.04 27.06 9.40
CA SER A 168 -7.62 27.70 10.65
C SER A 168 -6.65 26.83 11.46
N LEU A 169 -6.73 25.50 11.34
CA LEU A 169 -5.73 24.60 11.94
C LEU A 169 -4.41 24.65 11.18
N TRP A 170 -4.46 24.62 9.83
CA TRP A 170 -3.26 24.72 9.00
C TRP A 170 -2.50 26.03 9.24
N SER A 171 -3.19 27.17 9.38
CA SER A 171 -2.55 28.48 9.57
C SER A 171 -1.77 28.62 10.88
N ARG A 172 -1.96 27.70 11.84
CA ARG A 172 -1.19 27.68 13.09
C ARG A 172 0.24 27.18 12.90
N ARG A 173 0.48 26.37 11.86
CA ARG A 173 1.76 25.70 11.61
C ARG A 173 2.33 25.98 10.24
N PHE A 174 1.53 26.43 9.30
CA PHE A 174 1.93 26.70 7.93
C PHE A 174 1.71 28.18 7.59
N ALA A 175 2.60 28.71 6.78
CA ALA A 175 2.46 30.01 6.14
C ALA A 175 2.34 29.79 4.63
N TRP A 176 1.35 30.41 3.99
CA TRP A 176 1.19 30.35 2.55
C TRP A 176 0.70 31.69 2.01
N SER A 177 1.12 32.01 0.80
CA SER A 177 0.62 33.16 0.04
C SER A 177 -0.45 32.69 -0.95
N GLY A 178 -1.55 33.43 -1.04
CA GLY A 178 -2.62 33.15 -2.00
C GLY A 178 -3.64 32.13 -1.49
N ASP A 179 -4.05 31.24 -2.38
CA ASP A 179 -5.15 30.33 -2.15
C ASP A 179 -4.73 29.08 -1.35
N PHE A 180 -5.57 28.69 -0.37
CA PHE A 180 -5.28 27.56 0.53
C PHE A 180 -5.27 26.23 -0.23
N GLU A 181 -6.19 26.06 -1.17
CA GLU A 181 -6.32 24.83 -1.97
C GLU A 181 -5.12 24.66 -2.90
N VAL A 182 -4.59 25.75 -3.46
CA VAL A 182 -3.35 25.71 -4.25
C VAL A 182 -2.17 25.25 -3.40
N PHE A 183 -2.02 25.78 -2.18
CA PHE A 183 -0.93 25.41 -1.27
C PHE A 183 -1.05 23.94 -0.80
N THR A 184 -2.24 23.50 -0.41
CA THR A 184 -2.43 22.12 0.03
C THR A 184 -2.21 21.15 -1.12
N ARG A 185 -2.66 21.46 -2.34
CA ARG A 185 -2.40 20.62 -3.54
C ARG A 185 -0.91 20.57 -3.86
N PHE A 186 -0.20 21.68 -3.70
CA PHE A 186 1.26 21.70 -3.79
C PHE A 186 1.88 20.71 -2.81
N CYS A 187 1.38 20.60 -1.58
CA CYS A 187 1.88 19.63 -0.61
C CYS A 187 1.52 18.18 -1.00
N THR A 188 0.24 17.91 -1.32
CA THR A 188 -0.26 16.54 -1.54
C THR A 188 0.22 15.93 -2.85
N ARG A 189 0.52 16.71 -3.90
CA ARG A 189 0.99 16.17 -5.19
C ARG A 189 2.31 15.39 -5.12
N HIS A 190 3.05 15.53 -4.02
CA HIS A 190 4.29 14.80 -3.77
C HIS A 190 4.05 13.49 -2.99
N CYS A 191 2.81 13.08 -2.73
CA CYS A 191 2.48 11.89 -1.96
C CYS A 191 2.07 10.73 -2.88
N VAL A 192 2.89 9.68 -2.96
CA VAL A 192 2.62 8.48 -3.79
C VAL A 192 1.73 7.50 -3.03
N SER A 193 1.98 7.34 -1.73
CA SER A 193 1.39 6.29 -0.89
C SER A 193 0.48 6.85 0.22
N GLY A 194 -0.07 8.06 0.01
CA GLY A 194 -1.12 8.65 0.85
C GLY A 194 -0.64 9.23 2.19
N SER A 195 -1.24 8.78 3.29
CA SER A 195 -1.17 9.45 4.60
C SER A 195 0.23 9.50 5.23
N ARG A 196 1.05 8.45 5.07
CA ARG A 196 2.41 8.41 5.63
C ARG A 196 3.32 9.42 4.93
N ASP A 197 3.12 9.63 3.63
CA ASP A 197 3.91 10.50 2.78
C ASP A 197 3.75 11.96 3.17
N ILE A 198 2.50 12.43 3.24
CA ILE A 198 2.23 13.82 3.62
C ILE A 198 2.73 14.12 5.03
N VAL A 199 2.60 13.16 5.97
CA VAL A 199 3.12 13.31 7.33
C VAL A 199 4.64 13.37 7.34
N ALA A 200 5.32 12.50 6.59
CA ALA A 200 6.78 12.52 6.48
C ALA A 200 7.28 13.84 5.90
N LEU A 201 6.69 14.30 4.79
CA LEU A 201 7.04 15.56 4.14
C LEU A 201 6.82 16.75 5.07
N CYS A 202 5.66 16.84 5.73
CA CYS A 202 5.37 17.91 6.68
C CYS A 202 6.33 17.88 7.89
N ASN A 203 6.72 16.69 8.39
CA ASN A 203 7.69 16.57 9.47
C ASN A 203 9.10 17.03 9.04
N MET A 204 9.53 16.70 7.83
CA MET A 204 10.81 17.18 7.28
C MET A 204 10.80 18.70 7.14
N ALA A 205 9.72 19.27 6.59
CA ALA A 205 9.56 20.70 6.46
C ALA A 205 9.50 21.41 7.82
N ALA A 206 8.79 20.83 8.80
CA ALA A 206 8.76 21.33 10.18
C ALA A 206 10.15 21.33 10.83
N ALA A 207 10.94 20.26 10.65
CA ALA A 207 12.30 20.19 11.18
C ALA A 207 13.22 21.27 10.57
N ARG A 208 12.96 21.67 9.33
CA ARG A 208 13.70 22.76 8.66
C ARG A 208 13.23 24.15 9.08
N ALA A 209 11.93 24.34 9.28
CA ALA A 209 11.37 25.60 9.78
C ALA A 209 11.76 25.87 11.24
N GLY A 210 12.00 24.82 12.03
CA GLY A 210 12.27 24.94 13.47
C GLY A 210 11.03 25.47 14.19
N ASP A 211 11.16 26.63 14.82
CA ASP A 211 10.05 27.31 15.52
C ASP A 211 9.22 28.23 14.61
N ALA A 212 9.66 28.45 13.36
CA ALA A 212 8.93 29.27 12.40
C ALA A 212 7.71 28.52 11.81
N LEU A 213 6.81 29.26 11.18
CA LEU A 213 5.75 28.68 10.36
C LEU A 213 6.34 28.01 9.12
N ILE A 214 5.78 26.86 8.76
CA ILE A 214 6.22 26.07 7.61
C ILE A 214 5.71 26.73 6.32
N GLY A 215 6.60 27.39 5.60
CA GLY A 215 6.38 27.93 4.27
C GLY A 215 6.64 26.94 3.13
N GLN A 216 6.29 27.34 1.90
CA GLN A 216 6.54 26.57 0.68
C GLN A 216 8.03 26.28 0.49
N GLU A 217 8.89 27.25 0.78
CA GLU A 217 10.35 27.16 0.70
C GLU A 217 10.93 26.04 1.59
N HIS A 218 10.31 25.78 2.74
CA HIS A 218 10.73 24.71 3.65
C HIS A 218 10.42 23.33 3.06
N ILE A 219 9.28 23.21 2.37
CA ILE A 219 8.87 21.98 1.68
C ILE A 219 9.79 21.74 0.49
N GLU A 220 10.00 22.75 -0.36
CA GLU A 220 10.88 22.68 -1.53
C GLU A 220 12.30 22.26 -1.16
N ALA A 221 12.85 22.83 -0.08
CA ALA A 221 14.18 22.49 0.42
C ALA A 221 14.31 21.04 0.91
N CYS A 222 13.20 20.34 1.15
CA CYS A 222 13.15 18.94 1.55
C CYS A 222 12.89 17.99 0.38
N LEU A 223 12.39 18.47 -0.77
CA LEU A 223 11.92 17.64 -1.87
C LEU A 223 13.02 16.74 -2.46
N GLY A 224 14.28 17.17 -2.47
CA GLY A 224 15.41 16.36 -2.95
C GLY A 224 15.58 15.08 -2.12
N LYS A 225 15.79 15.23 -0.81
CA LYS A 225 15.93 14.09 0.11
C LYS A 225 14.66 13.25 0.19
N TYR A 226 13.50 13.90 0.19
CA TYR A 226 12.22 13.19 0.19
C TYR A 226 12.05 12.32 -1.06
N ALA A 227 12.43 12.83 -2.24
CA ALA A 227 12.38 12.08 -3.49
C ALA A 227 13.35 10.88 -3.50
N GLU A 228 14.55 11.05 -2.95
CA GLU A 228 15.53 9.98 -2.75
C GLU A 228 14.96 8.87 -1.83
N ASP A 229 14.48 9.25 -0.65
CA ASP A 229 13.86 8.33 0.31
C ASP A 229 12.66 7.59 -0.34
N LYS A 230 11.84 8.30 -1.11
CA LYS A 230 10.69 7.70 -1.82
C LYS A 230 11.12 6.69 -2.86
N LEU A 231 12.14 7.02 -3.66
CA LEU A 231 12.64 6.12 -4.69
C LEU A 231 13.19 4.83 -4.08
N TYR A 232 13.98 4.92 -3.01
CA TYR A 232 14.53 3.73 -2.35
C TYR A 232 13.48 2.88 -1.65
N ASN A 233 12.43 3.50 -1.10
CA ASN A 233 11.31 2.78 -0.50
C ASN A 233 10.52 1.93 -1.50
N LEU A 234 10.64 2.16 -2.82
CA LEU A 234 10.05 1.25 -3.82
C LEU A 234 10.54 -0.19 -3.66
N ASN A 235 11.79 -0.41 -3.25
CA ASN A 235 12.28 -1.76 -2.98
C ASN A 235 11.67 -2.36 -1.71
N ALA A 236 11.35 -1.54 -0.70
CA ALA A 236 10.68 -2.04 0.50
C ALA A 236 9.23 -2.46 0.19
N ASP A 237 8.55 -1.73 -0.69
CA ASP A 237 7.15 -1.96 -1.02
C ASP A 237 6.96 -3.03 -2.11
N TYR A 238 7.90 -3.12 -3.05
CA TYR A 238 7.77 -3.94 -4.26
C TYR A 238 8.98 -4.84 -4.56
N GLY A 239 10.03 -4.83 -3.73
CA GLY A 239 11.29 -5.52 -4.02
C GLY A 239 11.18 -7.04 -4.07
N ASP A 240 10.19 -7.63 -3.40
CA ASP A 240 9.95 -9.08 -3.49
C ASP A 240 9.43 -9.48 -4.88
N THR A 241 8.53 -8.67 -5.45
CA THR A 241 7.96 -8.89 -6.79
C THR A 241 8.90 -8.39 -7.90
N TYR A 242 9.51 -7.23 -7.68
CA TYR A 242 10.37 -6.52 -8.60
C TYR A 242 11.71 -6.17 -7.93
N PRO A 243 12.61 -7.15 -7.74
CA PRO A 243 13.93 -6.88 -7.17
C PRO A 243 14.66 -5.77 -7.93
N ASP A 244 15.38 -4.92 -7.18
CA ASP A 244 16.13 -3.76 -7.68
C ASP A 244 15.29 -2.69 -8.44
N ILE A 245 13.96 -2.63 -8.22
CA ILE A 245 13.07 -1.69 -8.93
C ILE A 245 13.47 -0.23 -8.77
N SER A 246 13.95 0.20 -7.60
CA SER A 246 14.40 1.58 -7.39
C SER A 246 15.56 1.96 -8.31
N GLN A 247 16.52 1.05 -8.46
CA GLN A 247 17.70 1.23 -9.34
C GLN A 247 17.33 1.15 -10.81
N PHE A 248 16.29 0.37 -11.16
CA PHE A 248 15.75 0.35 -12.50
C PHE A 248 15.12 1.70 -12.85
N VAL A 249 14.26 2.21 -11.98
CA VAL A 249 13.59 3.52 -12.15
C VAL A 249 14.63 4.62 -12.29
N GLU A 250 15.63 4.66 -11.42
CA GLU A 250 16.73 5.63 -11.49
C GLU A 250 17.40 5.63 -12.87
N ARG A 251 17.82 4.45 -13.36
CA ARG A 251 18.56 4.34 -14.63
C ARG A 251 17.72 4.70 -15.86
N VAL A 252 16.44 4.36 -15.85
CA VAL A 252 15.56 4.54 -17.01
C VAL A 252 14.99 5.96 -17.07
N PHE A 253 14.61 6.52 -15.92
CA PHE A 253 13.92 7.80 -15.83
C PHE A 253 14.84 9.00 -15.52
N GLN A 254 16.13 8.79 -15.26
CA GLN A 254 17.06 9.92 -15.09
C GLN A 254 17.00 10.88 -16.28
N GLY A 255 16.70 12.15 -16.01
CA GLY A 255 16.58 13.20 -17.04
C GLY A 255 15.53 12.89 -18.10
N ALA A 256 14.49 12.09 -17.78
CA ALA A 256 13.34 11.90 -18.66
C ALA A 256 12.45 13.14 -18.69
N ALA A 257 11.53 13.19 -19.66
CA ALA A 257 10.50 14.21 -19.70
C ALA A 257 9.51 14.02 -18.54
N ALA A 258 9.01 15.13 -17.97
CA ALA A 258 8.02 15.08 -16.89
C ALA A 258 6.65 14.56 -17.36
N MET A 259 6.32 14.82 -18.62
CA MET A 259 5.10 14.43 -19.32
C MET A 259 5.49 13.64 -20.58
N MET A 260 4.69 12.66 -20.96
CA MET A 260 4.86 11.86 -22.17
C MET A 260 3.55 11.19 -22.58
N THR A 261 3.41 10.81 -23.84
CA THR A 261 2.35 9.93 -24.32
C THR A 261 2.65 8.47 -23.94
N GLY A 262 1.64 7.60 -23.99
CA GLY A 262 1.84 6.16 -23.83
C GLY A 262 2.80 5.56 -24.87
N THR A 263 2.79 6.06 -26.09
CA THR A 263 3.73 5.63 -27.14
C THR A 263 5.17 6.01 -26.79
N GLU A 264 5.39 7.24 -26.33
CA GLU A 264 6.72 7.70 -25.89
C GLU A 264 7.23 6.91 -24.67
N LEU A 265 6.34 6.57 -23.73
CA LEU A 265 6.70 5.72 -22.58
C LEU A 265 7.18 4.34 -23.05
N ALA A 266 6.46 3.67 -23.97
CA ALA A 266 6.87 2.38 -24.51
C ALA A 266 8.22 2.47 -25.24
N GLN A 267 8.41 3.48 -26.09
CA GLN A 267 9.68 3.73 -26.79
C GLN A 267 10.83 3.99 -25.81
N MET A 268 10.57 4.68 -24.70
CA MET A 268 11.56 4.89 -23.64
C MET A 268 11.93 3.59 -22.94
N MET A 269 10.96 2.70 -22.64
CA MET A 269 11.26 1.36 -22.10
C MET A 269 12.14 0.55 -23.06
N GLY A 270 11.88 0.65 -24.37
CA GLY A 270 12.74 0.04 -25.39
C GLY A 270 14.16 0.62 -25.38
N SER A 271 14.28 1.92 -25.62
CA SER A 271 15.56 2.59 -25.86
C SER A 271 16.44 2.69 -24.60
N ARG A 272 15.86 3.05 -23.44
CA ARG A 272 16.60 3.28 -22.19
C ARG A 272 16.69 2.07 -21.28
N ALA A 273 15.83 1.07 -21.47
CA ALA A 273 15.89 -0.17 -20.69
C ALA A 273 16.40 -1.34 -21.52
N LEU A 274 15.59 -1.88 -22.43
CA LEU A 274 15.87 -3.15 -23.13
C LEU A 274 17.07 -3.08 -24.08
N LEU A 275 17.26 -1.95 -24.76
CA LEU A 275 18.33 -1.76 -25.74
C LEU A 275 19.60 -1.14 -25.15
N THR A 276 19.60 -0.78 -23.86
CA THR A 276 20.76 -0.18 -23.19
C THR A 276 21.61 -1.28 -22.53
N PRO A 277 22.82 -1.62 -23.05
CA PRO A 277 23.57 -2.78 -22.58
C PRO A 277 23.97 -2.74 -21.10
N ALA A 278 24.09 -1.56 -20.50
CA ALA A 278 24.38 -1.42 -19.08
C ALA A 278 23.17 -1.74 -18.19
N VAL A 279 21.96 -1.46 -18.68
CA VAL A 279 20.71 -1.77 -17.98
C VAL A 279 20.40 -3.26 -18.17
N ASP A 280 20.39 -3.73 -19.41
CA ASP A 280 20.09 -5.14 -19.70
C ASP A 280 20.98 -6.11 -18.92
N ARG A 281 22.31 -5.93 -18.94
CA ARG A 281 23.24 -6.78 -18.18
C ARG A 281 22.98 -6.84 -16.67
N LYS A 282 22.38 -5.79 -16.10
CA LYS A 282 22.10 -5.72 -14.67
C LYS A 282 20.81 -6.47 -14.31
N PHE A 283 19.77 -6.32 -15.13
CA PHE A 283 18.42 -6.76 -14.81
C PHE A 283 17.99 -8.04 -15.56
N ASN A 284 18.68 -8.47 -16.62
CA ASN A 284 18.33 -9.67 -17.40
C ASN A 284 18.35 -10.99 -16.62
N ARG A 285 19.00 -11.02 -15.45
CA ARG A 285 18.97 -12.15 -14.50
C ARG A 285 17.70 -12.20 -13.65
N LEU A 286 16.91 -11.11 -13.63
CA LEU A 286 15.72 -10.99 -12.81
C LEU A 286 14.50 -11.42 -13.63
N THR A 287 13.70 -12.34 -13.10
CA THR A 287 12.57 -12.95 -13.80
C THR A 287 11.57 -11.93 -14.35
N TRP A 288 11.31 -10.84 -13.61
CA TRP A 288 10.36 -9.80 -14.02
C TRP A 288 10.84 -8.98 -15.23
N TYR A 289 12.15 -8.95 -15.52
CA TYR A 289 12.75 -8.19 -16.61
C TYR A 289 13.19 -9.08 -17.78
N ALA A 290 13.73 -10.27 -17.51
CA ALA A 290 14.38 -11.14 -18.49
C ALA A 290 13.56 -11.40 -19.78
N ASN A 291 12.23 -11.50 -19.63
CA ASN A 291 11.30 -11.74 -20.73
C ASN A 291 10.29 -10.59 -20.90
N ALA A 292 10.58 -9.41 -20.34
CA ALA A 292 9.65 -8.29 -20.34
C ALA A 292 9.62 -7.62 -21.71
N THR A 293 8.41 -7.29 -22.17
CA THR A 293 8.22 -6.39 -23.32
C THR A 293 8.23 -4.92 -22.86
N GLN A 294 8.32 -3.99 -23.81
CA GLN A 294 8.27 -2.55 -23.51
C GLN A 294 6.97 -2.18 -22.78
N GLU A 295 5.87 -2.78 -23.21
CA GLU A 295 4.53 -2.58 -22.67
C GLU A 295 4.42 -3.13 -21.25
N ARG A 296 5.03 -4.30 -20.97
CA ARG A 296 5.06 -4.84 -19.61
C ARG A 296 5.88 -3.95 -18.68
N LEU A 297 7.04 -3.46 -19.10
CA LEU A 297 7.84 -2.55 -18.29
C LEU A 297 7.09 -1.23 -18.03
N ALA A 298 6.46 -0.65 -19.05
CA ALA A 298 5.63 0.55 -18.90
C ALA A 298 4.49 0.32 -17.90
N LYS A 299 3.84 -0.84 -18.00
CA LYS A 299 2.81 -1.25 -17.06
C LYS A 299 3.36 -1.34 -15.64
N ILE A 300 4.50 -2.02 -15.41
CA ILE A 300 5.12 -2.09 -14.07
C ILE A 300 5.38 -0.69 -13.50
N MET A 301 5.89 0.26 -14.30
CA MET A 301 6.14 1.64 -13.84
C MET A 301 4.87 2.36 -13.38
N TYR A 302 3.74 2.13 -14.05
CA TYR A 302 2.44 2.59 -13.57
C TYR A 302 2.05 1.89 -12.27
N GLU A 303 2.16 0.55 -12.21
CA GLU A 303 1.76 -0.29 -11.08
C GLU A 303 2.48 0.04 -9.77
N VAL A 304 3.74 0.44 -9.83
CA VAL A 304 4.54 0.86 -8.67
C VAL A 304 4.44 2.36 -8.37
N GLY A 305 3.58 3.09 -9.08
CA GLY A 305 3.28 4.50 -8.83
C GLY A 305 4.29 5.50 -9.38
N VAL A 306 5.28 5.06 -10.18
CA VAL A 306 6.27 5.95 -10.82
C VAL A 306 5.62 6.79 -11.92
N ILE A 307 4.64 6.20 -12.62
CA ILE A 307 3.88 6.87 -13.68
C ILE A 307 2.40 6.99 -13.27
N GLY A 308 1.82 8.15 -13.55
CA GLY A 308 0.36 8.37 -13.55
C GLY A 308 -0.10 8.90 -14.90
N TYR A 309 -1.40 9.18 -15.01
CA TYR A 309 -1.98 9.80 -16.20
C TYR A 309 -2.95 10.92 -15.84
N GLU A 310 -3.05 11.92 -16.71
CA GLU A 310 -4.04 12.98 -16.57
C GLU A 310 -5.42 12.51 -17.03
N SER A 311 -6.43 12.83 -16.23
CA SER A 311 -7.83 12.64 -16.60
C SER A 311 -8.58 13.97 -16.52
N PRO A 312 -9.79 14.09 -17.10
CA PRO A 312 -10.62 15.28 -16.93
C PRO A 312 -10.95 15.62 -15.46
N ARG A 313 -10.77 14.66 -14.54
CA ARG A 313 -10.97 14.83 -13.09
C ARG A 313 -9.68 15.12 -12.33
N GLY A 314 -8.55 15.25 -13.04
CA GLY A 314 -7.22 15.42 -12.47
C GLY A 314 -6.32 14.19 -12.62
N PRO A 315 -5.15 14.19 -11.95
CA PRO A 315 -4.17 13.13 -12.04
C PRO A 315 -4.71 11.83 -11.43
N VAL A 316 -4.37 10.71 -12.07
CA VAL A 316 -4.74 9.36 -11.62
C VAL A 316 -3.48 8.50 -11.55
N HIS A 317 -3.31 7.79 -10.44
CA HIS A 317 -2.23 6.84 -10.22
C HIS A 317 -2.78 5.41 -10.10
N ALA A 318 -1.88 4.44 -9.94
CA ALA A 318 -2.27 3.05 -9.84
C ALA A 318 -3.13 2.74 -8.61
N ILE A 319 -3.02 3.50 -7.53
CA ILE A 319 -3.85 3.26 -6.33
C ILE A 319 -5.33 3.61 -6.58
N GLU A 320 -5.61 4.64 -7.39
CA GLU A 320 -6.98 5.02 -7.75
C GLU A 320 -7.54 4.17 -8.90
N ASN A 321 -6.67 3.67 -9.79
CA ASN A 321 -7.07 2.79 -10.89
C ASN A 321 -6.12 1.58 -11.04
N PRO A 322 -6.20 0.59 -10.12
CA PRO A 322 -5.25 -0.53 -10.09
C PRO A 322 -5.38 -1.49 -11.28
N ASN A 323 -6.57 -1.52 -11.90
CA ASN A 323 -6.94 -2.47 -12.94
C ASN A 323 -6.83 -1.91 -14.37
N LEU A 324 -6.19 -0.75 -14.55
CA LEU A 324 -5.98 -0.16 -15.89
C LEU A 324 -5.25 -1.16 -16.80
N SER A 325 -5.81 -1.52 -17.96
CA SER A 325 -5.14 -2.45 -18.86
C SER A 325 -3.88 -1.82 -19.47
N THR A 326 -2.93 -2.64 -19.93
CA THR A 326 -1.73 -2.13 -20.61
C THR A 326 -2.09 -1.36 -21.89
N ALA A 327 -3.07 -1.83 -22.66
CA ALA A 327 -3.54 -1.15 -23.86
C ALA A 327 -4.13 0.24 -23.53
N ASP A 328 -4.91 0.32 -22.44
CA ASP A 328 -5.51 1.60 -22.00
C ASP A 328 -4.49 2.57 -21.41
N LEU A 329 -3.42 2.07 -20.80
CA LEU A 329 -2.30 2.89 -20.33
C LEU A 329 -1.54 3.49 -21.50
N LEU A 330 -1.24 2.68 -22.51
CA LEU A 330 -0.46 3.11 -23.67
C LEU A 330 -1.27 3.96 -24.65
N SER A 331 -2.59 3.98 -24.55
CA SER A 331 -3.46 4.89 -25.31
C SER A 331 -3.62 6.27 -24.66
N LYS A 332 -3.01 6.53 -23.49
CA LYS A 332 -3.07 7.85 -22.86
C LYS A 332 -2.18 8.86 -23.59
N ASP A 333 -2.75 10.03 -23.86
CA ASP A 333 -2.03 11.16 -24.46
C ASP A 333 -1.19 11.95 -23.45
N ALA A 334 -1.51 11.82 -22.16
CA ALA A 334 -0.85 12.57 -21.09
C ALA A 334 -0.54 11.66 -19.90
N LEU A 335 0.58 10.93 -19.99
CA LEU A 335 1.24 10.29 -18.86
C LEU A 335 2.23 11.26 -18.22
N PHE A 336 2.51 11.05 -16.94
CA PHE A 336 3.46 11.87 -16.21
C PHE A 336 4.28 11.03 -15.23
N VAL A 337 5.54 11.42 -15.03
CA VAL A 337 6.36 10.88 -13.93
C VAL A 337 5.88 11.50 -12.63
N HIS A 338 5.64 10.70 -11.59
CA HIS A 338 5.08 11.21 -10.34
C HIS A 338 5.95 12.33 -9.72
N PRO A 339 5.38 13.48 -9.30
CA PRO A 339 6.16 14.61 -8.77
C PRO A 339 7.07 14.29 -7.58
N ALA A 340 6.72 13.26 -6.82
CA ALA A 340 7.54 12.73 -5.72
C ALA A 340 8.95 12.28 -6.14
N PHE A 341 9.13 11.76 -7.37
CA PHE A 341 10.44 11.23 -7.81
C PHE A 341 11.25 12.23 -8.63
N ARG A 342 10.59 13.24 -9.21
CA ARG A 342 11.22 14.17 -10.18
C ARG A 342 12.49 14.86 -9.66
N PRO A 343 12.54 15.37 -8.40
CA PRO A 343 13.73 16.04 -7.90
C PRO A 343 14.98 15.15 -7.92
N HIS A 344 14.87 13.90 -7.48
CA HIS A 344 15.99 12.95 -7.45
C HIS A 344 16.37 12.49 -8.87
N LEU A 345 15.38 12.28 -9.74
CA LEU A 345 15.59 11.84 -11.12
C LEU A 345 16.06 12.96 -12.07
N ALA A 346 16.32 14.17 -11.56
CA ALA A 346 16.67 15.35 -12.35
C ALA A 346 15.68 15.64 -13.49
N ILE A 347 14.38 15.41 -13.23
CA ILE A 347 13.31 15.66 -14.20
C ILE A 347 12.82 17.10 -14.02
N VAL A 348 13.06 17.92 -15.04
CA VAL A 348 12.65 19.33 -15.04
C VAL A 348 11.15 19.42 -15.34
N GLN A 349 10.40 20.14 -14.51
CA GLN A 349 9.02 20.51 -14.85
C GLN A 349 9.07 21.51 -16.02
N ALA A 350 8.27 21.29 -17.06
CA ALA A 350 7.98 22.38 -17.98
C ALA A 350 7.38 23.53 -17.17
N SER A 351 8.00 24.71 -17.21
CA SER A 351 7.50 25.86 -16.47
C SER A 351 6.11 26.20 -16.99
N PRO A 352 5.09 26.35 -16.13
CA PRO A 352 3.75 26.74 -16.57
C PRO A 352 3.70 28.13 -17.23
N ASP A 353 4.78 28.91 -17.13
CA ASP A 353 4.91 30.25 -17.75
C ASP A 353 5.24 30.23 -19.25
N ALA A 354 5.26 29.06 -19.91
CA ALA A 354 5.51 28.97 -21.35
C ALA A 354 4.24 29.08 -22.22
N GLU A 355 3.05 29.15 -21.61
CA GLU A 355 1.75 29.28 -22.30
C GLU A 355 0.87 30.42 -21.75
N GLN A 356 1.48 31.57 -21.41
CA GLN A 356 0.76 32.84 -21.27
C GLN A 356 1.18 33.84 -22.33
#